data_AF-A0A0A9AD65-F1
#
_entry.id   AF-A0A0A9AD65-F1
#
_cell.length_a   1.000
_cell.length_b   1.000
_cell.length_c   1.000
_cell.angle_alpha   90.00
_cell.angle_beta   90.00
_cell.angle_gamma   90.00
#
_symmetry.space_group_name_H-M   'P 1'
#
loop_
_entity.id
_entity.type
_entity.pdbx_description
1 polymer ?
#
loop_
_entity_poly.entity_id
_entity_poly.type
_entity_poly.pdbx_seq_one_letter_code
_entity_poly.pdbx_strand_id
1 'polypeptide(L)'
;MMKVMNFDWHRVKVQLVTFLLRNASSLQKLLLVSPNVYPHNVTGIQEADLLLVQEALANGKIILRESDAAATGPFHSEVFLEI
;
A
#
# COMPACT_ATOMS: atom_id res chain seq x y z
N MET A 1 -8.34 3.14 -2.62
CA MET A 1 -7.68 1.84 -2.93
C MET A 1 -6.65 2.07 -4.02
N MET A 2 -5.44 1.54 -3.87
CA MET A 2 -4.38 1.66 -4.89
C MET A 2 -3.96 0.28 -5.39
N LYS A 3 -3.66 0.19 -6.68
CA LYS A 3 -3.24 -1.04 -7.34
C LYS A 3 -1.96 -0.79 -8.12
N VAL A 4 -0.90 -1.52 -7.80
CA VAL A 4 0.40 -1.46 -8.49
C VAL A 4 0.49 -2.66 -9.42
N MET A 5 0.46 -2.39 -10.73
CA MET A 5 0.70 -3.39 -11.78
C MET A 5 2.18 -3.56 -12.02
N ASN A 6 2.57 -4.74 -12.51
CA ASN A 6 3.94 -5.02 -12.94
C ASN A 6 4.96 -4.65 -11.86
N PHE A 7 4.61 -4.94 -10.61
CA PHE A 7 5.52 -4.81 -9.50
C PHE A 7 6.70 -5.73 -9.78
N ASP A 8 7.90 -5.18 -9.76
CA ASP A 8 9.11 -5.97 -9.77
C ASP A 8 9.91 -5.58 -8.54
N TRP A 9 10.87 -6.43 -8.22
CA TRP A 9 11.70 -6.28 -7.03
C TRP A 9 12.81 -5.25 -7.22
N HIS A 10 12.69 -4.33 -8.18
CA HIS A 10 13.65 -3.26 -8.34
C HIS A 10 13.64 -2.33 -7.13
N ARG A 11 14.83 -1.89 -6.70
CA ARG A 11 15.03 -1.17 -5.44
C ARG A 11 14.08 0.00 -5.24
N VAL A 12 13.92 0.82 -6.28
CA VAL A 12 13.04 2.00 -6.25
C VAL A 12 11.58 1.63 -6.03
N LYS A 13 11.09 0.56 -6.67
CA LYS A 13 9.69 0.13 -6.52
C LYS A 13 9.42 -0.44 -5.14
N VAL A 14 10.34 -1.25 -4.63
CA VAL A 14 10.25 -1.78 -3.26
C VAL A 14 10.23 -0.62 -2.26
N GLN A 15 11.16 0.34 -2.37
CA GLN A 15 11.20 1.52 -1.50
C GLN A 15 9.92 2.36 -1.58
N LEU A 16 9.36 2.56 -2.78
CA LEU A 16 8.10 3.27 -2.95
C LEU A 16 6.94 2.54 -2.26
N VAL A 17 6.84 1.23 -2.45
CA VAL A 17 5.79 0.42 -1.82
C VAL A 17 5.96 0.46 -0.30
N THR A 18 7.16 0.26 0.23
CA THR A 18 7.44 0.41 1.66
C THR A 18 7.07 1.79 2.19
N PHE A 19 7.41 2.86 1.45
CA PHE A 19 7.06 4.23 1.82
C PHE A 19 5.55 4.41 1.91
N LEU A 20 4.80 3.92 0.91
CA LEU A 20 3.33 3.96 0.90
C LEU A 20 2.75 3.17 2.06
N LEU A 21 3.27 1.97 2.33
CA LEU A 21 2.79 1.13 3.42
C LEU A 21 2.98 1.80 4.79
N ARG A 22 4.05 2.58 4.97
CA ARG A 22 4.35 3.28 6.23
C ARG A 22 3.67 4.62 6.39
N ASN A 23 3.56 5.41 5.32
CA ASN A 23 3.24 6.83 5.41
C ASN A 23 1.88 7.20 4.79
N ALA A 24 1.32 6.36 3.92
CA ALA A 24 0.04 6.67 3.28
C ALA A 24 -1.13 6.26 4.18
N SER A 25 -1.32 6.98 5.29
CA SER A 25 -2.36 6.71 6.30
C SER A 25 -3.79 6.76 5.75
N SER A 26 -4.03 7.50 4.67
CA SER A 26 -5.31 7.54 3.94
C SER A 26 -5.52 6.33 3.02
N LEU A 27 -4.48 5.52 2.78
CA LEU A 27 -4.54 4.39 1.87
C LEU A 27 -4.98 3.13 2.63
N GLN A 28 -6.26 2.81 2.55
CA GLN A 28 -6.83 1.66 3.27
C GLN A 28 -6.40 0.30 2.68
N LYS A 29 -6.09 0.25 1.38
CA LYS A 29 -5.82 -1.00 0.65
C LYS A 29 -4.82 -0.79 -0.48
N LEU A 30 -3.76 -1.61 -0.48
CA LEU A 30 -2.74 -1.68 -1.52
C LEU A 30 -2.73 -3.08 -2.14
N LEU A 31 -2.87 -3.16 -3.47
CA LEU A 31 -2.82 -4.40 -4.22
C LEU A 31 -1.57 -4.41 -5.10
N LEU A 32 -0.63 -5.31 -4.82
CA LEU A 32 0.57 -5.52 -5.62
C LEU A 32 0.35 -6.68 -6.57
N VAL A 33 0.52 -6.44 -7.87
CA VAL A 33 0.46 -7.48 -8.90
C VAL A 33 1.85 -7.58 -9.51
N SER A 34 2.51 -8.70 -9.25
CA SER A 34 3.84 -8.99 -9.78
C SER A 34 3.78 -10.14 -10.78
N PRO A 35 4.40 -10.03 -11.97
CA PRO A 35 4.62 -11.17 -12.84
C PRO A 35 5.69 -12.13 -12.29
N ASN A 36 6.54 -11.67 -11.35
CA ASN A 36 7.63 -12.44 -10.76
C ASN A 36 7.49 -12.52 -9.23
N VAL A 37 7.29 -13.73 -8.72
CA VAL A 37 7.07 -13.93 -7.27
C VAL A 37 8.36 -13.80 -6.46
N TYR A 38 9.53 -14.00 -7.09
CA TYR A 38 10.82 -14.05 -6.39
C TYR A 38 11.58 -12.72 -6.40
N PRO A 39 12.09 -12.25 -5.24
CA PRO A 39 13.02 -11.15 -5.16
C PRO A 39 14.35 -11.54 -5.81
N HIS A 40 14.57 -11.11 -7.04
CA HIS A 40 15.87 -11.25 -7.69
C HIS A 40 16.84 -10.22 -7.12
N ASN A 41 17.80 -10.68 -6.30
CA ASN A 41 19.00 -9.94 -5.86
C ASN A 41 18.77 -8.46 -5.54
N VAL A 42 17.82 -8.17 -4.65
CA VAL A 42 17.56 -6.80 -4.22
C VAL A 42 18.61 -6.40 -3.18
N THR A 43 19.61 -5.64 -3.60
CA THR A 43 20.66 -5.14 -2.70
C THR A 43 20.33 -3.74 -2.18
N GLY A 44 20.74 -3.44 -0.95
CA GLY A 44 20.56 -2.11 -0.35
C GLY A 44 19.13 -1.77 0.08
N ILE A 45 18.34 -2.78 0.44
CA ILE A 45 17.03 -2.66 1.10
C ILE A 45 17.13 -3.25 2.50
N GLN A 46 16.46 -2.64 3.47
CA GLN A 46 16.36 -3.20 4.82
C GLN A 46 15.55 -4.48 4.81
N GLU A 47 16.00 -5.50 5.53
CA GLU A 47 15.35 -6.81 5.56
C GLU A 47 13.89 -6.75 6.01
N ALA A 48 13.57 -5.86 6.96
CA ALA A 48 12.20 -5.60 7.39
C ALA A 48 11.28 -5.07 6.27
N ASP A 49 11.82 -4.24 5.38
CA ASP A 49 11.09 -3.71 4.22
C ASP A 49 10.83 -4.83 3.19
N LEU A 50 11.80 -5.74 3.04
CA LEU A 50 11.68 -6.89 2.16
C LEU A 50 10.60 -7.86 2.66
N LEU A 51 10.63 -8.20 3.95
CA LEU A 51 9.65 -9.08 4.60
C LEU A 51 8.22 -8.54 4.46
N LEU A 52 8.04 -7.24 4.70
CA LEU A 52 6.74 -6.56 4.56
C LEU A 52 6.19 -6.68 3.13
N VAL A 53 7.04 -6.54 2.11
CA VAL A 53 6.63 -6.65 0.71
C VAL A 53 6.45 -8.12 0.29
N GLN A 54 7.20 -9.06 0.85
CA GLN A 54 7.00 -10.50 0.62
C GLN A 54 5.65 -10.97 1.17
N GLU A 55 5.29 -10.56 2.38
CA GLU A 55 3.98 -10.83 2.97
C GLU A 55 2.85 -10.26 2.11
N ALA A 56 3.06 -9.07 1.53
CA ALA A 56 2.13 -8.45 0.59
C ALA A 56 1.78 -9.33 -0.60
N LEU A 57 2.83 -9.90 -1.19
CA LEU A 57 2.74 -10.69 -2.41
C LEU A 57 2.18 -12.08 -2.13
N ALA A 58 2.58 -12.71 -1.02
CA ALA A 58 2.05 -14.00 -0.59
C ALA A 58 0.54 -13.96 -0.34
N ASN A 59 0.05 -12.88 0.28
CA ASN A 59 -1.37 -12.71 0.58
C ASN A 59 -2.17 -12.13 -0.59
N GLY A 60 -1.50 -11.74 -1.69
CA GLY A 60 -2.11 -11.13 -2.87
C GLY A 60 -2.79 -9.78 -2.62
N LYS A 61 -2.71 -9.22 -1.41
CA LYS A 61 -3.20 -7.89 -1.01
C LYS A 61 -2.60 -7.51 0.35
N ILE A 62 -2.33 -6.21 0.57
CA ILE A 62 -2.14 -5.66 1.92
C ILE A 62 -3.33 -4.78 2.26
N ILE A 63 -3.90 -5.06 3.44
CA ILE A 63 -4.83 -4.18 4.11
C ILE A 63 -4.02 -3.40 5.15
N LEU A 64 -3.90 -2.08 4.95
CA LEU A 64 -3.05 -1.22 5.79
C LEU A 64 -3.72 -0.80 7.09
N ARG A 65 -5.05 -0.81 7.12
CA ARG A 65 -5.88 -0.67 8.32
C ARG A 65 -7.10 -1.55 8.13
N GLU A 66 -7.51 -2.26 9.18
CA GLU A 66 -8.88 -2.78 9.22
C GLU A 66 -9.83 -1.59 9.04
N SER A 67 -10.60 -1.63 7.97
CA SER A 67 -11.61 -0.59 7.72
C SER A 67 -12.65 -0.72 8.81
N ASP A 68 -12.65 0.18 9.77
CA ASP A 68 -13.80 0.36 10.65
C ASP A 68 -14.92 0.92 9.78
N ALA A 69 -15.81 0.04 9.31
CA ALA A 69 -16.88 0.37 8.38
C ALA A 69 -17.89 1.39 8.95
N ALA A 70 -17.70 1.84 10.19
CA ALA A 70 -18.56 2.77 10.89
C ALA A 70 -18.21 4.26 10.68
N ALA A 71 -17.09 4.63 10.04
CA ALA A 71 -16.61 6.02 10.04
C ALA A 71 -16.45 6.69 8.66
N THR A 72 -17.09 6.19 7.60
CA THR A 72 -17.16 6.91 6.32
C THR A 72 -18.31 7.94 6.34
N GLY A 73 -18.19 8.96 7.18
CA GLY A 73 -18.82 10.24 6.92
C GLY A 73 -17.96 11.02 5.91
N PRO A 74 -18.54 11.73 4.93
CA PRO A 74 -17.75 12.56 4.03
C PRO A 74 -16.99 13.66 4.82
N PHE A 75 -15.70 13.83 4.54
CA PHE A 75 -14.83 14.85 5.15
C PHE A 75 -15.12 16.30 4.66
N HIS A 76 -16.27 16.52 4.05
CA HIS A 76 -16.73 17.85 3.63
C HIS A 76 -18.00 18.18 4.40
N SER A 77 -17.89 19.06 5.39
CA SER A 77 -19.04 19.78 5.91
C SER A 77 -19.51 20.75 4.82
N GLU A 78 -20.52 20.36 4.05
CA GLU A 78 -21.26 21.30 3.22
C GLU A 78 -21.98 22.28 4.16
N VAL A 79 -21.36 23.44 4.36
CA VAL A 79 -21.99 24.56 5.06
C VAL A 79 -22.96 25.20 4.07
N PHE A 80 -24.24 24.85 4.16
CA PHE A 80 -25.29 25.61 3.50
C PHE A 80 -25.52 26.89 4.30
N LEU A 81 -25.18 28.03 3.70
CA LEU A 81 -25.64 29.33 4.19
C LEU A 81 -27.11 29.48 3.75
N GLU A 82 -28.03 29.55 4.71
CA GLU A 82 -29.38 30.06 4.48
C GLU A 82 -29.30 31.58 4.23
N ILE A 83 -29.91 32.04 3.14
CA ILE A 83 -30.17 33.46 2.85
C ILE A 83 -31.64 33.73 3.15
#